data_AF-A0A9E2ACK9-F1
#
_entry.id   AF-A0A9E2ACK9-F1
#
_cell.length_a   1.000
_cell.length_b   1.000
_cell.length_c   1.000
_cell.angle_alpha   90.00
_cell.angle_beta   90.00
_cell.angle_gamma   90.00
#
_symmetry.space_group_name_H-M   'P 1'
#
loop_
_entity.id
_entity.type
_entity.pdbx_description
1 polymer ?
#
loop_
_entity_poly.entity_id
_entity_poly.type
_entity_poly.pdbx_seq_one_letter_code
_entity_poly.pdbx_strand_id
1 'polypeptide(L)'
;MRWRRTPTLSTFRGGPPRIYAVAFRLKERQVAFPDGTADFRSDTVTRPTAEMREAMASAVVGDDVYGEDPTVNTLEERAAALLGKEAAVFVPSGSMGNLLGLVT
;
A
#
# COMPACT_ATOMS: atom_id res chain seq x y z
N MET A 1 0.95 11.85 -15.45
CA MET A 1 -0.24 12.69 -15.12
C MET A 1 -1.11 12.90 -16.35
N ARG A 2 -2.18 12.09 -16.52
CA ARG A 2 -3.25 12.31 -17.51
C ARG A 2 -4.44 11.39 -17.20
N TRP A 3 -5.34 11.81 -16.32
CA TRP A 3 -6.64 11.15 -16.17
C TRP A 3 -7.67 11.92 -16.98
N ARG A 4 -7.91 11.48 -18.23
CA ARG A 4 -9.07 11.86 -19.03
C ARG A 4 -9.79 10.60 -19.48
N ARG A 5 -10.94 10.32 -18.87
CA ARG A 5 -12.07 9.69 -19.56
C ARG A 5 -13.32 10.47 -19.14
N THR A 6 -13.81 11.27 -20.07
CA THR A 6 -15.00 12.11 -19.95
C THR A 6 -16.23 11.21 -19.70
N PRO A 7 -17.07 11.47 -18.69
CA PRO A 7 -18.40 10.89 -18.66
C PRO A 7 -19.26 11.66 -19.66
N THR A 8 -19.82 10.96 -20.64
CA THR A 8 -20.87 11.49 -21.53
C THR A 8 -22.07 11.90 -20.68
N LEU A 9 -22.37 13.21 -20.65
CA LEU A 9 -23.59 13.77 -20.08
C LEU A 9 -24.78 13.41 -20.99
N SER A 10 -25.50 12.33 -20.69
CA SER A 10 -26.91 12.24 -21.11
C SER A 10 -27.75 13.00 -20.10
N THR A 11 -28.40 14.05 -20.56
CA THR A 11 -29.24 14.98 -19.78
C THR A 11 -30.45 14.26 -19.19
N PHE A 12 -30.44 14.01 -17.88
CA PHE A 12 -31.65 13.65 -17.13
C PHE A 12 -32.30 14.93 -16.61
N ARG A 13 -33.42 15.32 -17.23
CA ARG A 13 -34.22 16.49 -16.81
C ARG A 13 -34.96 16.18 -15.49
N GLY A 14 -34.82 17.07 -14.51
CA GLY A 14 -35.83 17.33 -13.48
C GLY A 14 -35.86 16.39 -12.26
N GLY A 15 -35.07 16.73 -11.23
CA GLY A 15 -35.18 16.16 -9.88
C GLY A 15 -34.20 16.84 -8.91
N PRO A 16 -34.48 16.92 -7.59
CA PRO A 16 -33.65 17.65 -6.63
C PRO A 16 -32.23 17.06 -6.55
N PRO A 17 -31.22 17.85 -6.14
CA PRO A 17 -29.82 17.48 -6.28
C PRO A 17 -29.52 16.23 -5.44
N ARG A 18 -29.47 15.08 -6.10
CA ARG A 18 -28.91 13.86 -5.55
C ARG A 18 -27.41 14.09 -5.47
N ILE A 19 -26.96 14.44 -4.26
CA ILE A 19 -25.59 14.28 -3.75
C ILE A 19 -24.83 13.25 -4.57
N TYR A 20 -23.73 13.69 -5.19
CA TYR A 20 -22.83 12.89 -6.00
C TYR A 20 -22.30 11.71 -5.18
N ALA A 21 -23.02 10.60 -5.16
CA ALA A 21 -22.52 9.35 -4.63
C ALA A 21 -21.55 8.78 -5.65
N VAL A 22 -20.29 9.23 -5.56
CA VAL A 22 -19.18 8.46 -6.15
C VAL A 22 -19.12 7.17 -5.35
N ALA A 23 -19.77 6.13 -5.89
CA ALA A 23 -19.71 4.79 -5.33
C ALA A 23 -18.30 4.26 -5.53
N PHE A 24 -17.40 4.56 -4.60
CA PHE A 24 -16.14 3.86 -4.46
C PHE A 24 -16.49 2.40 -4.15
N ARG A 25 -16.34 1.54 -5.15
CA ARG A 25 -16.38 0.09 -4.96
C ARG A 25 -15.16 -0.29 -4.14
N LEU A 26 -15.32 -0.33 -2.82
CA LEU A 26 -14.32 -0.84 -1.90
C LEU A 26 -14.10 -2.32 -2.26
N LYS A 27 -13.00 -2.61 -2.95
CA LYS A 27 -12.52 -3.97 -3.11
C LYS A 27 -12.10 -4.43 -1.71
N GLU A 28 -12.87 -5.36 -1.17
CA GLU A 28 -12.62 -6.07 0.09
C GLU A 28 -12.66 -5.20 1.35
N ARG A 29 -13.68 -5.44 2.18
CA ARG A 29 -13.81 -4.79 3.48
C ARG A 29 -12.92 -5.54 4.48
N GLN A 30 -11.80 -4.94 4.89
CA GLN A 30 -11.05 -5.47 6.03
C GLN A 30 -11.88 -5.32 7.29
N VAL A 31 -12.37 -6.44 7.81
CA VAL A 31 -13.16 -6.45 9.03
C VAL A 31 -12.20 -6.23 10.20
N ALA A 32 -12.33 -5.10 10.88
CA ALA A 32 -11.35 -4.70 11.87
C ALA A 32 -11.49 -5.48 13.19
N PHE A 33 -12.73 -5.76 13.59
CA PHE A 33 -13.09 -6.62 14.73
C PHE A 33 -14.03 -7.77 14.32
N PRO A 34 -14.08 -8.89 15.08
CA PRO A 34 -14.96 -10.03 14.78
C PRO A 34 -16.46 -9.67 14.73
N ASP A 35 -16.87 -8.59 15.38
CA ASP A 35 -18.24 -8.08 15.43
C ASP A 35 -18.62 -7.18 14.22
N GLY A 36 -17.68 -6.93 13.29
CA GLY A 36 -17.92 -6.12 12.10
C GLY A 36 -17.68 -4.61 12.29
N THR A 37 -17.29 -4.18 13.48
CA THR A 37 -16.97 -2.78 13.79
C THR A 37 -15.66 -2.35 13.10
N ALA A 38 -15.60 -1.09 12.65
CA ALA A 38 -14.39 -0.51 12.07
C ALA A 38 -13.41 -0.08 13.17
N ASP A 39 -12.11 -0.33 12.96
CA ASP A 39 -11.03 0.04 13.88
C ASP A 39 -10.34 1.30 13.37
N PHE A 40 -10.38 2.35 14.18
CA PHE A 40 -9.81 3.66 13.88
C PHE A 40 -8.65 4.02 14.81
N ARG A 41 -8.11 3.06 15.56
CA ARG A 41 -7.00 3.34 16.49
C ARG A 41 -5.73 3.75 15.77
N SER A 42 -5.41 3.10 14.65
CA SER A 42 -4.24 3.38 13.81
C SER A 42 -4.38 2.60 12.50
N ASP A 43 -3.76 3.10 11.43
CA ASP A 43 -3.55 2.38 10.16
C ASP A 43 -2.62 1.16 10.28
N THR A 44 -1.82 1.05 11.35
CA THR A 44 -0.97 -0.12 11.63
C THR A 44 -1.76 -1.42 11.87
N VAL A 45 -3.08 -1.34 12.08
CA VAL A 45 -3.96 -2.53 12.20
C VAL A 45 -4.32 -3.16 10.85
N THR A 46 -3.90 -2.54 9.74
CA THR A 46 -4.09 -3.04 8.37
C THR A 46 -3.56 -4.48 8.25
N ARG A 47 -4.35 -5.37 7.63
CA ARG A 47 -3.93 -6.76 7.37
C ARG A 47 -3.47 -6.91 5.91
N PRO A 48 -2.62 -7.90 5.56
CA PRO A 48 -2.33 -8.15 4.15
C PRO A 48 -3.55 -8.75 3.44
N THR A 49 -3.81 -8.28 2.20
CA THR A 49 -4.85 -8.82 1.31
C THR A 49 -4.51 -10.24 0.85
N ALA A 50 -5.44 -10.91 0.16
CA ALA A 50 -5.17 -12.22 -0.40
C ALA A 50 -4.00 -12.20 -1.39
N GLU A 51 -3.95 -11.22 -2.30
CA GLU A 51 -2.88 -11.09 -3.28
C GLU A 51 -1.53 -10.79 -2.63
N MET A 52 -1.51 -9.98 -1.56
CA MET A 52 -0.28 -9.76 -0.79
C MET A 52 0.23 -11.06 -0.16
N ARG A 53 -0.66 -11.88 0.40
CA ARG A 53 -0.28 -13.17 1.00
C ARG A 53 0.24 -14.14 -0.05
N GLU A 54 -0.38 -14.18 -1.23
CA GLU A 54 0.09 -14.99 -2.35
C GLU A 54 1.49 -14.55 -2.80
N ALA A 55 1.70 -13.24 -3.01
CA ALA A 55 2.99 -12.69 -3.36
C ALA A 55 4.07 -13.06 -2.34
N MET A 56 3.78 -12.92 -1.04
CA MET A 56 4.69 -13.32 0.05
C MET A 56 5.00 -14.82 0.01
N ALA A 57 4.00 -15.67 -0.21
CA ALA A 57 4.18 -17.12 -0.25
C ALA A 57 5.01 -17.59 -1.46
N SER A 58 4.93 -16.85 -2.57
CA SER A 58 5.69 -17.14 -3.80
C SER A 58 7.05 -16.45 -3.90
N ALA A 59 7.42 -15.60 -2.94
CA ALA A 59 8.64 -14.81 -3.00
C ALA A 59 9.89 -15.72 -2.96
N VAL A 60 10.88 -15.40 -3.79
CA VAL A 60 12.19 -16.06 -3.73
C VAL A 60 12.98 -15.41 -2.60
N VAL A 61 13.41 -16.21 -1.63
CA VAL A 61 14.13 -15.73 -0.44
C VAL A 61 15.57 -16.26 -0.45
N GLY A 62 16.45 -15.54 0.24
CA GLY A 62 17.85 -15.89 0.41
C GLY A 62 18.38 -15.43 1.77
N ASP A 63 19.70 -15.34 1.91
CA ASP A 63 20.33 -14.82 3.12
C ASP A 63 20.64 -13.32 2.95
N ASP A 64 19.86 -12.49 3.63
CA ASP A 64 19.98 -11.03 3.59
C ASP A 64 21.30 -10.52 4.20
N VAL A 65 21.87 -11.22 5.18
CA VAL A 65 23.14 -10.81 5.82
C VAL A 65 24.30 -10.92 4.83
N TYR A 66 24.24 -11.89 3.92
CA TYR A 66 25.19 -12.05 2.83
C TYR A 66 24.79 -11.30 1.55
N GLY A 67 23.64 -10.60 1.54
CA GLY A 67 23.12 -9.88 0.38
C GLY A 67 22.54 -10.77 -0.72
N GLU A 68 22.20 -12.02 -0.37
CA GLU A 68 21.74 -13.05 -1.31
C GLU A 68 20.20 -13.17 -1.38
N ASP A 69 19.45 -12.32 -0.68
CA ASP A 69 17.98 -12.29 -0.79
C ASP A 69 17.51 -11.43 -1.97
N PRO A 70 17.03 -12.02 -3.08
CA PRO A 70 16.65 -11.25 -4.26
C PRO A 70 15.39 -10.40 -4.04
N THR A 71 14.50 -10.79 -3.12
CA THR A 71 13.28 -10.03 -2.84
C THR A 71 13.60 -8.77 -2.07
N VAL A 72 14.50 -8.84 -1.09
CA VAL A 72 14.98 -7.65 -0.35
C VAL A 72 15.74 -6.71 -1.28
N ASN A 73 16.70 -7.23 -2.05
CA ASN A 73 17.47 -6.43 -3.02
C ASN A 73 16.54 -5.68 -3.99
N THR A 74 15.54 -6.36 -4.55
CA THR A 74 14.56 -5.74 -5.46
C THR A 74 13.74 -4.64 -4.79
N LEU A 75 13.37 -4.83 -3.51
CA LEU A 75 12.63 -3.83 -2.74
C LEU A 75 13.47 -2.57 -2.52
N GLU A 76 14.73 -2.74 -2.12
CA GLU A 76 15.66 -1.65 -1.84
C GLU A 76 16.02 -0.86 -3.10
N GLU A 77 16.38 -1.55 -4.19
CA GLU A 77 16.66 -0.92 -5.49
C GLU A 77 15.47 -0.07 -5.96
N ARG A 78 14.26 -0.62 -5.84
CA ARG A 78 13.03 0.10 -6.21
C ARG A 78 12.79 1.31 -5.30
N ALA A 79 13.02 1.19 -3.99
CA ALA A 79 12.86 2.29 -3.05
C ALA A 79 13.87 3.42 -3.31
N ALA A 80 15.14 3.07 -3.55
CA ALA A 80 16.21 4.00 -3.90
C ALA A 80 15.86 4.76 -5.19
N ALA A 81 15.44 4.05 -6.23
CA ALA A 81 15.02 4.63 -7.50
C ALA A 81 13.80 5.55 -7.35
N LEU A 82 12.79 5.14 -6.56
CA LEU A 82 11.57 5.92 -6.35
C LEU A 82 11.85 7.25 -5.64
N LEU A 83 12.82 7.26 -4.73
CA LEU A 83 13.18 8.44 -3.91
C LEU A 83 14.36 9.24 -4.47
N GLY A 84 14.96 8.79 -5.58
CA GLY A 84 16.14 9.43 -6.17
C GLY A 84 17.36 9.40 -5.25
N LYS A 85 17.60 8.26 -4.58
CA LYS A 85 18.73 8.02 -3.69
C LYS A 85 19.66 6.96 -4.28
N GLU A 86 20.90 6.95 -3.82
CA GLU A 86 21.92 5.99 -4.29
C GLU A 86 21.63 4.56 -3.82
N ALA A 87 21.11 4.42 -2.59
CA ALA A 87 20.78 3.14 -1.97
C ALA A 87 19.60 3.28 -1.00
N ALA A 88 19.03 2.14 -0.61
CA ALA A 88 18.04 2.01 0.45
C ALA A 88 18.37 0.77 1.29
N VAL A 89 17.81 0.67 2.50
CA VAL A 89 17.94 -0.50 3.36
C VAL A 89 16.59 -0.85 3.96
N PHE A 90 16.21 -2.13 3.91
CA PHE A 90 15.02 -2.66 4.55
C PHE A 90 15.29 -2.92 6.04
N VAL A 91 14.37 -2.50 6.89
CA VAL A 91 14.48 -2.67 8.34
C VAL A 91 13.15 -3.14 8.92
N PRO A 92 13.14 -3.87 10.06
CA PRO A 92 11.92 -4.41 10.65
C PRO A 92 10.91 -3.36 11.13
N SER A 93 11.34 -2.11 11.35
CA SER A 93 10.46 -1.05 11.86
C SER A 93 10.94 0.35 11.48
N GLY A 94 10.01 1.30 11.43
CA GLY A 94 10.34 2.72 11.23
C GLY A 94 11.20 3.30 12.37
N SER A 95 11.03 2.82 13.61
CA SER A 95 11.87 3.25 14.73
C SER A 95 13.35 2.86 14.54
N MET A 96 13.62 1.66 14.03
CA MET A 96 14.99 1.25 13.70
C MET A 96 15.55 2.08 12.55
N GLY A 97 14.75 2.31 11.49
CA GLY A 97 15.18 3.15 10.37
C GLY A 97 15.56 4.57 10.80
N ASN A 98 14.76 5.19 11.68
CA ASN A 98 15.09 6.49 12.26
C ASN A 98 16.35 6.45 13.11
N LEU A 99 16.51 5.42 13.95
CA LEU A 99 17.70 5.28 14.79
C LEU A 99 18.96 5.16 13.93
N LEU A 100 18.95 4.28 12.91
CA LEU A 100 20.08 4.13 11.98
C LEU A 100 20.41 5.45 11.28
N GLY A 101 19.42 6.19 10.81
CA GLY A 101 19.64 7.50 10.18
C GLY A 101 20.21 8.58 11.12
N LEU A 102 20.19 8.36 12.43
CA LEU A 102 20.79 9.24 13.43
C LEU A 102 22.18 8.78 13.91
N VAL A 103 22.44 7.47 13.91
CA VAL A 103 23.69 6.90 14.45
C VAL A 103 24.70 6.49 13.37
N THR A 104 24.31 6.59 12.09
CA THR A 104 25.16 6.38 10.92
C THR A 104 25.67 7.72 10.42
#